data_AF-A0A7V3X4R3-F1
#
_entry.id   AF-A0A7V3X4R3-F1
#
_cell.length_a   1.000
_cell.length_b   1.000
_cell.length_c   1.000
_cell.angle_alpha   90.00
_cell.angle_beta   90.00
_cell.angle_gamma   90.00
#
_symmetry.space_group_name_H-M   'P 1'
#
loop_
_entity.id
_entity.type
_entity.pdbx_description
1 polymer ?
#
loop_
_entity_poly.entity_id
_entity_poly.type
_entity_poly.pdbx_seq_one_letter_code
_entity_poly.pdbx_strand_id
1 'polypeptide(L)'
;MMADVAQVETLRHFRIPGLVADNKWSVGFDPVTVADRAAELAMRKVLAEMRPDDAILGEEFGYCEGTSGLTWVLDPIDGTRGYISGTPTWGVLISVRDETGPFFGMI
;
A
#
# COMPACT_ATOMS: atom_id res chain seq x y z
N MET A 1 -1.21 -11.67 -8.85
CA MET A 1 -1.73 -10.33 -9.24
C MET A 1 -1.36 -9.33 -8.13
N MET A 2 -1.49 -8.01 -8.34
CA MET A 2 -1.02 -7.00 -7.37
C MET A 2 -1.71 -7.09 -5.99
N ALA A 3 -3.04 -7.25 -5.98
CA ALA A 3 -3.78 -7.49 -4.74
C ALA A 3 -3.36 -8.79 -4.04
N ASP A 4 -3.10 -9.86 -4.79
CA ASP A 4 -2.72 -11.15 -4.19
C ASP A 4 -1.40 -11.04 -3.42
N VAL A 5 -0.40 -10.33 -3.96
CA VAL A 5 0.89 -10.17 -3.29
C VAL A 5 0.79 -9.28 -2.06
N ALA A 6 -0.05 -8.24 -2.11
CA ALA A 6 -0.37 -7.43 -0.95
C ALA A 6 -1.08 -8.26 0.13
N GLN A 7 -2.09 -9.05 -0.25
CA GLN A 7 -2.82 -9.93 0.64
C GLN A 7 -1.90 -10.92 1.38
N VAL A 8 -0.92 -11.51 0.70
CA VAL A 8 0.02 -12.43 1.33
C VAL A 8 0.79 -11.74 2.46
N GLU A 9 1.29 -10.53 2.24
CA GLU A 9 2.09 -9.80 3.23
C GLU A 9 1.20 -9.23 4.35
N THR A 10 0.03 -8.67 4.03
CA THR A 10 -0.90 -8.16 5.04
C THR A 10 -1.47 -9.28 5.91
N LEU A 11 -1.83 -10.44 5.37
CA LEU A 11 -2.30 -11.56 6.18
C LEU A 11 -1.17 -12.23 6.97
N ARG A 12 0.07 -12.22 6.46
CA ARG A 12 1.22 -12.76 7.20
C ARG A 12 1.38 -12.09 8.55
N HIS A 13 1.15 -10.78 8.64
CA HIS A 13 1.39 -10.00 9.85
C HIS A 13 0.13 -9.74 10.69
N PHE A 14 -1.06 -10.05 10.17
CA PHE A 14 -2.32 -9.73 10.84
C PHE A 14 -2.50 -10.59 12.09
N ARG A 15 -2.77 -9.95 13.23
CA ARG A 15 -2.95 -10.59 14.55
C ARG A 15 -1.73 -11.38 15.05
N ILE A 16 -0.54 -11.11 14.52
CA ILE A 16 0.69 -11.64 15.11
C ILE A 16 0.94 -10.97 16.46
N PRO A 17 1.20 -11.74 17.53
CA PRO A 17 1.61 -11.18 18.82
C PRO A 17 2.90 -10.36 18.69
N GLY A 18 2.89 -9.15 19.24
CA GLY A 18 4.08 -8.29 19.26
C GLY A 18 4.34 -7.52 17.96
N LEU A 19 3.36 -7.41 17.06
CA LEU A 19 3.43 -6.47 15.95
C LEU A 19 3.65 -5.04 16.47
N VAL A 20 4.76 -4.43 16.06
CA VAL A 20 5.11 -3.05 16.40
C VAL A 20 4.64 -2.12 15.28
N ALA A 21 4.12 -0.97 15.68
CA ALA A 21 3.80 0.13 14.78
C ALA A 21 4.72 1.33 15.09
N ASP A 22 5.27 1.94 14.05
CA ASP A 22 5.87 3.26 14.12
C ASP A 22 4.77 4.33 13.97
N ASN A 23 5.03 5.55 14.42
CA ASN A 23 4.14 6.69 14.18
C ASN A 23 4.78 7.61 13.14
N LYS A 24 4.12 7.82 11.99
CA LYS A 24 4.58 8.73 10.93
C LYS A 24 4.51 10.20 11.35
N TRP A 25 3.59 10.56 12.26
CA TRP A 25 3.35 11.96 12.64
C TRP A 25 4.04 12.35 13.95
N SER A 26 4.46 13.63 14.03
CA SER A 26 5.00 14.23 15.26
C SER A 26 3.90 14.57 16.29
N VAL A 27 2.67 14.80 15.83
CA VAL A 27 1.48 15.04 16.65
C VAL A 27 0.32 14.23 16.08
N GLY A 28 -0.37 13.47 16.93
CA GLY A 28 -1.39 12.50 16.51
C GLY A 28 -0.85 11.08 16.41
N PHE A 29 -1.60 10.19 15.76
CA PHE A 29 -1.25 8.78 15.65
C PHE A 29 -1.54 8.25 14.26
N ASP A 30 -0.53 8.23 13.41
CA ASP A 30 -0.56 7.68 12.05
C ASP A 30 0.32 6.43 12.02
N PRO A 31 -0.24 5.27 12.42
CA PRO A 31 0.56 4.06 12.58
C PRO A 31 0.94 3.48 11.23
N VAL A 32 2.16 2.97 11.16
CA VAL A 32 2.66 2.14 10.07
C VAL A 32 3.36 0.93 10.65
N THR A 33 3.16 -0.24 10.07
CA THR A 33 3.78 -1.48 10.51
C THR A 33 4.74 -2.03 9.47
N VAL A 34 5.40 -3.14 9.82
CA VAL A 34 6.16 -3.93 8.83
C VAL A 34 5.26 -4.50 7.73
N ALA A 35 3.97 -4.71 8.01
CA ALA A 35 3.01 -5.25 7.05
C ALA A 35 2.73 -4.27 5.90
N ASP A 36 2.48 -3.00 6.23
CA ASP A 36 2.22 -1.93 5.25
C ASP A 36 3.40 -1.82 4.28
N ARG A 37 4.62 -1.73 4.85
CA ARG A 37 5.87 -1.63 4.06
C ARG A 37 6.14 -2.87 3.22
N ALA A 38 5.95 -4.07 3.78
CA ALA A 38 6.18 -5.32 3.06
C ALA A 38 5.20 -5.48 1.88
N ALA A 39 3.92 -5.16 2.11
CA ALA A 39 2.90 -5.20 1.08
C ALA A 39 3.19 -4.19 -0.04
N GLU A 40 3.58 -2.94 0.27
CA GLU A 40 3.94 -1.97 -0.77
C GLU A 40 5.14 -2.40 -1.59
N LEU A 41 6.19 -2.93 -0.96
CA LEU A 41 7.37 -3.44 -1.68
C LEU A 41 6.99 -4.58 -2.63
N ALA A 42 6.11 -5.48 -2.20
CA ALA A 42 5.62 -6.57 -3.04
C ALA A 42 4.81 -6.04 -4.24
N MET A 43 3.93 -5.07 -4.03
CA MET A 43 3.18 -4.41 -5.11
C MET A 43 4.11 -3.68 -6.09
N ARG A 44 5.07 -2.91 -5.59
CA ARG A 44 6.07 -2.20 -6.40
C ARG A 44 6.91 -3.15 -7.24
N LYS A 45 7.26 -4.33 -6.72
CA LYS A 45 7.96 -5.36 -7.49
C LYS A 45 7.14 -5.84 -8.70
N VAL A 46 5.85 -6.09 -8.50
CA VAL A 46 4.94 -6.47 -9.61
C VAL A 46 4.87 -5.37 -10.66
N LEU A 47 4.79 -4.10 -10.23
CA LEU A 47 4.78 -2.95 -11.14
C LEU A 47 6.09 -2.79 -11.91
N ALA A 48 7.23 -2.95 -11.25
CA ALA A 48 8.53 -2.89 -11.91
C ALA A 48 8.69 -3.95 -13.01
N GLU A 49 8.07 -5.12 -12.85
CA GLU A 49 8.11 -6.20 -13.85
C GLU A 49 7.09 -5.99 -14.99
N MET A 50 5.87 -5.54 -14.66
CA MET A 50 4.74 -5.53 -15.60
C MET A 50 4.50 -4.16 -16.25
N ARG A 51 4.93 -3.08 -15.59
CA ARG A 51 4.66 -1.67 -15.91
C ARG A 51 5.87 -0.78 -15.55
N PRO A 52 7.08 -1.07 -16.07
CA PRO A 52 8.31 -0.37 -15.67
C PRO A 52 8.29 1.14 -15.95
N ASP A 53 7.47 1.59 -16.88
CA ASP A 53 7.38 3.00 -17.30
C ASP A 53 6.29 3.79 -16.56
N ASP A 54 5.44 3.14 -15.74
CA ASP A 54 4.38 3.82 -15.00
C ASP A 54 4.92 4.41 -13.69
N ALA A 55 4.44 5.60 -13.31
CA ALA A 55 4.78 6.20 -12.03
C ALA A 55 4.06 5.48 -10.88
N ILE A 56 4.61 5.59 -9.66
CA ILE A 56 4.01 5.01 -8.45
C ILE A 56 3.91 6.08 -7.37
N LEU A 57 2.74 6.28 -6.80
CA LEU A 57 2.48 7.06 -5.60
C LEU A 57 2.02 6.10 -4.51
N GLY A 58 2.96 5.62 -3.70
CA GLY A 58 2.64 4.75 -2.56
C GLY A 58 2.60 5.54 -1.26
N GLU A 59 1.77 5.08 -0.33
CA GLU A 59 1.65 5.66 1.00
C GLU A 59 2.98 5.59 1.80
N GLU A 60 3.69 4.47 1.71
CA GLU A 60 4.83 4.17 2.59
C GLU A 60 6.18 4.61 2.04
N PHE A 61 6.38 4.44 0.74
CA PHE A 61 7.65 4.79 0.09
C PHE A 61 7.53 6.02 -0.82
N GLY A 62 6.37 6.69 -0.82
CA GLY A 62 6.16 7.94 -1.54
C GLY A 62 6.18 7.78 -3.06
N TYR A 63 6.60 8.85 -3.74
CA TYR A 63 6.55 8.94 -5.19
C TYR A 63 7.78 8.30 -5.87
N CYS A 64 7.54 7.50 -6.90
CA CYS A 64 8.50 7.01 -7.86
C CYS A 64 8.09 7.54 -9.24
N GLU A 65 9.05 8.19 -9.91
CA GLU A 65 8.83 8.75 -11.23
C GLU A 65 8.63 7.66 -12.30
N GLY A 66 7.85 7.99 -13.33
CA GLY A 66 7.61 7.18 -14.51
C GLY A 66 7.40 8.08 -15.73
N THR A 67 7.36 7.48 -16.92
CA THR A 67 7.37 8.19 -18.20
C THR A 67 6.13 7.91 -19.07
N SER A 68 5.27 6.97 -18.70
CA SER A 68 4.10 6.59 -19.50
C SER A 68 2.93 7.59 -19.42
N GLY A 69 2.94 8.48 -18.42
CA GLY A 69 1.81 9.34 -18.07
C GLY A 69 0.78 8.70 -17.14
N LEU A 70 0.93 7.41 -16.81
CA LEU A 70 0.11 6.73 -15.81
C LEU A 70 0.77 6.80 -14.43
N THR A 71 -0.04 6.91 -13.38
CA THR A 71 0.39 6.80 -11.99
C THR A 71 -0.46 5.77 -11.25
N TRP A 72 0.20 4.77 -10.67
CA TRP A 72 -0.41 3.84 -9.73
C TRP A 72 -0.44 4.46 -8.34
N VAL A 73 -1.59 4.47 -7.68
CA VAL A 73 -1.75 4.93 -6.30
C VAL A 73 -1.98 3.73 -5.41
N LEU A 74 -1.12 3.54 -4.39
CA LEU A 74 -1.09 2.35 -3.55
C LEU A 74 -1.27 2.73 -2.08
N ASP A 75 -2.27 2.11 -1.45
CA ASP A 75 -2.45 2.07 0.00
C ASP A 75 -2.47 0.59 0.42
N PRO A 76 -1.39 0.07 1.02
CA PRO A 76 -1.28 -1.35 1.34
C PRO A 76 -2.21 -1.79 2.47
N ILE A 77 -2.57 -0.91 3.41
CA ILE A 77 -3.47 -1.18 4.53
C ILE A 77 -4.23 0.11 4.88
N ASP A 78 -5.36 0.34 4.20
CA ASP A 78 -6.26 1.40 4.62
C ASP A 78 -6.95 0.97 5.91
N GLY A 79 -6.75 1.75 6.97
CA GLY A 79 -7.22 1.42 8.31
C GLY A 79 -6.18 0.71 9.19
N THR A 80 -4.90 1.07 9.12
CA THR A 80 -3.81 0.49 9.95
C THR A 80 -4.12 0.47 11.45
N ARG A 81 -4.90 1.43 11.99
CA ARG A 81 -5.39 1.40 13.38
C ARG A 81 -6.31 0.20 13.68
N GLY A 82 -7.21 -0.13 12.75
CA GLY A 82 -8.05 -1.33 12.83
C GLY A 82 -7.21 -2.59 12.71
N TYR A 83 -6.26 -2.58 11.78
CA TYR A 83 -5.32 -3.68 11.56
C TYR A 83 -4.52 -4.03 12.83
N ILE A 84 -3.89 -3.06 13.49
CA ILE A 84 -3.09 -3.29 14.72
C ILE A 84 -3.95 -3.66 15.94
N SER A 85 -5.23 -3.28 15.95
CA SER A 85 -6.18 -3.70 17.00
C SER A 85 -6.82 -5.06 16.70
N GLY A 86 -6.49 -5.68 15.56
CA GLY A 86 -6.97 -7.00 15.16
C GLY A 86 -8.40 -7.01 14.62
N THR A 87 -9.00 -5.84 14.34
CA THR A 87 -10.30 -5.77 13.69
C THR A 87 -10.15 -6.11 12.20
N PRO A 88 -11.16 -6.74 11.57
CA PRO A 88 -11.11 -7.07 10.15
C PRO A 88 -11.55 -5.90 9.25
N THR A 89 -11.58 -4.67 9.77
CA THR A 89 -12.06 -3.47 9.07
C THR A 89 -10.86 -2.69 8.52
N TRP A 90 -10.20 -3.27 7.53
CA TRP A 90 -9.10 -2.70 6.76
C TRP A 90 -9.11 -3.30 5.36
N GLY A 91 -8.44 -2.68 4.39
CA GLY A 91 -8.39 -3.14 3.00
C GLY A 91 -7.09 -2.77 2.29
N VAL A 92 -6.91 -3.30 1.08
CA VAL A 92 -5.81 -2.91 0.19
C VAL A 92 -6.42 -2.02 -0.89
N LEU A 93 -5.96 -0.79 -1.04
CA LEU A 93 -6.47 0.11 -2.08
C LEU A 93 -5.44 0.22 -3.21
N ILE A 94 -5.87 -0.07 -4.43
CA ILE A 94 -5.06 0.06 -5.63
C ILE A 94 -5.84 0.87 -6.65
N SER A 95 -5.25 1.94 -7.16
CA SER A 95 -5.84 2.76 -8.22
C SER A 95 -4.81 3.06 -9.30
N VAL A 96 -5.28 3.35 -10.51
CA VAL A 96 -4.47 3.93 -11.58
C VAL A 96 -5.18 5.17 -12.13
N ARG A 97 -4.38 6.19 -12.37
CA ARG A 97 -4.82 7.50 -12.86
C ARG A 97 -3.90 8.02 -13.97
N ASP A 98 -4.44 8.90 -14.79
CA ASP A 98 -3.68 9.77 -15.70
C ASP A 98 -3.89 11.26 -15.32
N GLU A 99 -3.58 12.17 -16.23
CA GLU A 99 -3.75 13.62 -16.05
C GLU A 99 -5.21 14.05 -15.79
N THR A 100 -6.18 13.25 -16.24
CA THR A 100 -7.62 13.54 -16.08
C THR A 100 -8.17 13.02 -14.76
N GLY A 101 -7.47 12.10 -14.10
CA GLY A 101 -7.83 11.53 -12.82
C GLY A 101 -7.86 9.99 -12.80
N PRO A 102 -8.38 9.39 -11.71
CA PRO A 102 -8.46 7.95 -11.59
C PRO A 102 -9.53 7.36 -12.52
N PHE A 103 -9.16 6.34 -13.28
CA PHE A 103 -10.08 5.64 -14.19
C PHE A 103 -10.28 4.16 -13.84
N PHE A 104 -9.45 3.61 -12.95
CA PHE A 104 -9.67 2.28 -12.37
C PHE A 104 -9.27 2.26 -10.88
N GLY A 105 -9.98 1.45 -10.11
CA GLY A 105 -9.74 1.26 -8.69
C GLY A 105 -10.20 -0.11 -8.23
N MET A 106 -9.55 -0.62 -7.17
CA MET A 106 -9.82 -1.90 -6.53
C MET A 106 -9.67 -1.75 -5.02
N ILE A 107 -10.54 -2.44 -4.29
CA ILE A 107 -10.61 -2.57 -2.84
C ILE A 107 -10.72 -4.07 -2.53
#